data_AF-A0A6C2D568-F1
#
_entry.id   AF-A0A6C2D568-F1
#
_cell.length_a   1.000
_cell.length_b   1.000
_cell.length_c   1.000
_cell.angle_alpha   90.00
_cell.angle_beta   90.00
_cell.angle_gamma   90.00
#
_symmetry.space_group_name_H-M   'P 1'
#
loop_
_entity.id
_entity.type
_entity.pdbx_description
1 polymer ?
#
loop_
_entity_poly.entity_id
_entity_poly.type
_entity_poly.pdbx_seq_one_letter_code
_entity_poly.pdbx_strand_id
1 'polypeptide(L)'
;MHTQNTLQAASGLSASAVRIGSNHGYAFDGDNVRLDAELLIGNPEAAAAQDWALQLWACDAPFDGVAIRGTKVAELPVANQAWISALTPAFPPAGRAEHSMVLVLASGQDGSFDQVNDYANFPQTEIFVQPRLTGTTGFSLAEDSVTLNVDAIDNPRSADNLSGSLSLELWAYADSKPEGIQLAAANLGSLAGQNSWYELAIDAPLIAKPAGTWNIALLLREWTNAGYVTRDFANFALPVSWAAEAAPEAKPAAVAKPAAKPAAAPKAAAAKAVAPKAAEPKAAAAKAAPKVAAAPASVSVNKASEAELAAVKSLPKAVAAAIVAARPFKTLDELVKVKGMGVKMLDKLKGSLSL
;
A
#
# COMPACT_ATOMS: atom_id res chain seq x y z
N MET A 1 -5.15 7.59 8.83
CA MET A 1 -4.56 8.09 10.09
C MET A 1 -3.46 7.15 10.55
N HIS A 2 -2.59 7.61 11.45
CA HIS A 2 -1.59 6.76 12.09
C HIS A 2 -2.24 5.81 13.09
N THR A 3 -1.97 4.51 12.93
CA THR A 3 -2.38 3.49 13.90
C THR A 3 -1.47 3.60 15.12
N GLN A 4 -1.84 4.47 16.07
CA GLN A 4 -1.25 4.46 17.41
C GLN A 4 -1.67 3.15 18.07
N ASN A 5 -0.69 2.29 18.32
CA ASN A 5 -0.87 1.01 18.98
C ASN A 5 -0.54 1.16 20.48
N THR A 6 -0.92 0.16 21.25
CA THR A 6 -0.45 0.00 22.64
C THR A 6 0.57 -1.12 22.66
N LEU A 7 1.79 -0.83 23.13
CA LEU A 7 2.79 -1.85 23.48
C LEU A 7 2.58 -2.23 24.95
N GLN A 8 2.42 -3.52 25.24
CA GLN A 8 2.18 -4.02 26.59
C GLN A 8 2.82 -5.40 26.75
N ALA A 9 3.46 -5.66 27.89
CA ALA A 9 3.94 -6.99 28.23
C ALA A 9 2.85 -7.80 28.95
N ALA A 10 2.88 -9.13 28.80
CA ALA A 10 2.02 -10.01 29.58
C ALA A 10 2.39 -9.89 31.08
N SER A 11 1.38 -9.95 31.95
CA SER A 11 1.55 -9.81 33.41
C SER A 11 2.49 -10.87 33.98
N GLY A 12 3.71 -10.45 34.32
CA GLY A 12 4.79 -11.33 34.77
C GLY A 12 5.60 -11.90 33.61
N LEU A 13 6.68 -11.19 33.26
CA LEU A 13 7.74 -11.72 32.40
C LEU A 13 8.42 -12.91 33.09
N SER A 14 7.88 -14.10 32.82
CA SER A 14 8.51 -15.38 33.09
C SER A 14 9.87 -15.45 32.41
N ALA A 15 10.73 -16.39 32.84
CA ALA A 15 11.98 -16.67 32.14
C ALA A 15 11.68 -17.13 30.70
N SER A 16 11.79 -16.21 29.73
CA SER A 16 11.48 -16.49 28.33
C SER A 16 12.38 -17.58 27.74
N ALA A 17 11.80 -18.40 26.87
CA ALA A 17 12.51 -19.45 26.14
C ALA A 17 13.61 -18.90 25.21
N VAL A 18 13.42 -17.67 24.70
CA VAL A 18 14.37 -16.91 23.89
C VAL A 18 14.43 -15.48 24.42
N ARG A 19 15.64 -14.91 24.51
CA ARG A 19 15.89 -13.55 25.00
C ARG A 19 16.77 -12.76 24.03
N ILE A 20 16.68 -11.44 24.09
CA ILE A 20 17.58 -10.54 23.35
C ILE A 20 18.94 -10.53 24.07
N GLY A 21 20.01 -10.78 23.32
CA GLY A 21 21.39 -10.72 23.83
C GLY A 21 21.90 -9.28 23.99
N SER A 22 23.07 -9.09 24.58
CA SER A 22 23.66 -7.75 24.77
C SER A 22 24.03 -7.06 23.45
N ASN A 23 24.19 -7.82 22.37
CA ASN A 23 24.52 -7.32 21.05
C ASN A 23 23.25 -7.16 20.22
N HIS A 24 22.68 -5.95 20.18
CA HIS A 24 21.51 -5.62 19.38
C HIS A 24 21.56 -4.17 18.90
N GLY A 25 20.82 -3.86 17.83
CA GLY A 25 20.80 -2.54 17.21
C GLY A 25 19.76 -2.42 16.10
N TYR A 26 19.54 -1.19 15.65
CA TYR A 26 18.81 -0.89 14.42
C TYR A 26 19.54 0.17 13.60
N ALA A 27 19.32 0.20 12.30
CA ALA A 27 19.80 1.26 11.41
C ALA A 27 18.80 1.50 10.27
N PHE A 28 18.33 2.73 10.09
CA PHE A 28 17.43 3.09 8.99
C PHE A 28 18.18 3.25 7.67
N ASP A 29 17.57 2.75 6.59
CA ASP A 29 18.03 2.83 5.21
C ASP A 29 16.83 3.12 4.29
N GLY A 30 16.56 4.42 4.09
CA GLY A 30 15.38 4.91 3.37
C GLY A 30 14.07 4.48 4.05
N ASP A 31 13.23 3.77 3.30
CA ASP A 31 11.96 3.18 3.79
C ASP A 31 12.15 1.80 4.46
N ASN A 32 13.38 1.40 4.78
CA ASN A 32 13.66 0.15 5.48
C ASN A 32 14.42 0.41 6.78
N VAL A 33 14.41 -0.59 7.66
CA VAL A 33 15.29 -0.65 8.82
C VAL A 33 16.00 -1.98 8.86
N ARG A 34 17.31 -1.96 9.11
CA ARG A 34 18.07 -3.15 9.49
C ARG A 34 17.84 -3.39 10.98
N LEU A 35 17.46 -4.60 11.33
CA LEU A 35 17.44 -5.07 12.72
C LEU A 35 18.58 -6.07 12.90
N ASP A 36 19.43 -5.80 13.88
CA ASP A 36 20.54 -6.65 14.29
C ASP A 36 20.30 -7.11 15.73
N ALA A 37 20.36 -8.42 16.00
CA ALA A 37 20.19 -8.94 17.37
C ALA A 37 20.79 -10.33 17.55
N GLU A 38 21.52 -10.51 18.65
CA GLU A 38 21.81 -11.81 19.24
C GLU A 38 20.55 -12.36 19.93
N LEU A 39 20.23 -13.65 19.72
CA LEU A 39 19.12 -14.34 20.37
C LEU A 39 19.64 -15.47 21.26
N LEU A 40 19.39 -15.35 22.55
CA LEU A 40 19.81 -16.29 23.60
C LEU A 40 18.69 -17.30 23.86
N ILE A 41 18.81 -18.49 23.25
CA ILE A 41 17.85 -19.58 23.37
C ILE A 41 18.12 -20.35 24.68
N GLY A 42 17.31 -20.10 25.71
CA GLY A 42 17.38 -20.78 27.01
C GLY A 42 16.63 -22.12 27.05
N ASN A 43 15.59 -22.29 26.23
CA ASN A 43 14.83 -23.53 26.10
C ASN A 43 14.50 -23.81 24.62
N PRO A 44 15.28 -24.67 23.93
CA PRO A 44 15.06 -24.97 22.51
C PRO A 44 13.71 -25.63 22.20
N GLU A 45 13.18 -26.46 23.10
CA GLU A 45 11.89 -27.14 22.89
C GLU A 45 10.73 -26.15 22.93
N ALA A 46 10.72 -25.24 23.92
CA ALA A 46 9.73 -24.18 24.01
C ALA A 46 9.90 -23.15 22.87
N ALA A 47 11.13 -22.82 22.49
CA ALA A 47 11.41 -21.93 21.35
C ALA A 47 10.89 -22.49 20.02
N ALA A 48 10.91 -23.81 19.82
CA ALA A 48 10.39 -24.47 18.62
C ALA A 48 8.85 -24.60 18.59
N ALA A 49 8.14 -24.25 19.66
CA ALA A 49 6.68 -24.37 19.77
C ALA A 49 5.92 -23.07 19.39
N GLN A 50 6.64 -22.00 19.03
CA GLN A 50 6.09 -20.69 18.69
C GLN A 50 6.82 -20.10 17.48
N ASP A 51 6.12 -19.27 16.71
CA ASP A 51 6.76 -18.38 15.75
C ASP A 51 7.29 -17.14 16.48
N TRP A 52 8.41 -16.57 16.01
CA TRP A 52 9.08 -15.43 16.64
C TRP A 52 9.21 -14.27 15.65
N ALA A 53 9.17 -13.04 16.16
CA ALA A 53 9.51 -11.84 15.42
C ALA A 53 10.30 -10.85 16.27
N LEU A 54 11.22 -10.14 15.62
CA LEU A 54 11.73 -8.87 16.13
C LEU A 54 10.82 -7.74 15.66
N GLN A 55 10.42 -6.89 16.59
CA GLN A 55 9.65 -5.69 16.32
C GLN A 55 10.44 -4.47 16.79
N LEU A 56 10.46 -3.41 15.99
CA LEU A 56 10.98 -2.11 16.42
C LEU A 56 9.79 -1.19 16.69
N TRP A 57 9.77 -0.60 17.88
CA TRP A 57 8.72 0.30 18.32
C TRP A 57 9.26 1.71 18.61
N ALA A 58 8.48 2.71 18.23
CA ALA A 58 8.67 4.11 18.59
C ALA A 58 7.60 4.49 19.61
N CYS A 59 8.00 4.74 20.85
CA CYS A 59 7.12 4.94 22.01
C CYS A 59 7.22 6.35 22.59
N ASP A 60 6.20 6.77 23.33
CA ASP A 60 6.14 8.09 23.99
C ASP A 60 7.15 8.21 25.16
N ALA A 61 7.63 7.09 25.72
CA ALA A 61 8.66 7.00 26.75
C ALA A 61 9.36 5.61 26.68
N PRO A 62 10.46 5.38 27.42
CA PRO A 62 11.05 4.04 27.53
C PRO A 62 10.05 3.04 28.11
N PHE A 63 10.06 1.82 27.60
CA PHE A 63 9.12 0.76 27.99
C PHE A 63 9.63 0.00 29.21
N ASP A 64 8.81 -0.13 30.24
CA ASP A 64 9.09 -0.85 31.48
C ASP A 64 8.28 -2.16 31.63
N GLY A 65 7.50 -2.51 30.60
CA GLY A 65 6.54 -3.61 30.59
C GLY A 65 5.07 -3.16 30.72
N VAL A 66 4.82 -1.96 31.24
CA VAL A 66 3.47 -1.39 31.38
C VAL A 66 2.96 -0.87 30.04
N ALA A 67 1.64 -0.97 29.83
CA ALA A 67 0.96 -0.51 28.62
C ALA A 67 1.32 0.95 28.27
N ILE A 68 1.99 1.15 27.14
CA ILE A 68 2.41 2.47 26.64
C ILE A 68 1.95 2.69 25.20
N ARG A 69 1.72 3.96 24.83
CA ARG A 69 1.47 4.34 23.45
C ARG A 69 2.74 4.24 22.62
N GLY A 70 2.59 3.73 21.41
CA GLY A 70 3.67 3.71 20.43
C GLY A 70 3.21 3.29 19.05
N THR A 71 4.11 3.40 18.08
CA THR A 71 3.94 2.90 16.71
C THR A 71 4.90 1.73 16.51
N LYS A 72 4.39 0.58 16.04
CA LYS A 72 5.23 -0.52 15.57
C LYS A 72 5.84 -0.10 14.24
N VAL A 73 7.09 0.38 14.29
CA VAL A 73 7.83 0.89 13.13
C VAL A 73 8.21 -0.23 12.19
N ALA A 74 8.58 -1.39 12.72
CA ALA A 74 8.98 -2.53 11.91
C ALA A 74 8.64 -3.85 12.57
N GLU A 75 8.48 -4.88 11.73
CA GLU A 75 8.32 -6.27 12.14
C GLU A 75 9.14 -7.15 11.19
N LEU A 76 9.86 -8.09 11.77
CA LEU A 76 10.72 -9.04 11.09
C LEU A 76 10.47 -10.41 11.72
N PRO A 77 9.70 -11.31 11.06
CA PRO A 77 9.64 -12.71 11.44
C PRO A 77 11.05 -13.32 11.43
N VAL A 78 11.42 -14.02 12.49
CA VAL A 78 12.75 -14.62 12.65
C VAL A 78 12.65 -16.13 12.83
N ALA A 79 13.54 -16.85 12.15
CA ALA A 79 13.77 -18.27 12.43
C ALA A 79 14.52 -18.44 13.76
N ASN A 80 14.49 -19.66 14.31
CA ASN A 80 15.21 -20.03 15.53
C ASN A 80 16.74 -20.11 15.29
N GLN A 81 17.40 -18.95 15.23
CA GLN A 81 18.83 -18.79 14.97
C GLN A 81 19.45 -17.77 15.93
N ALA A 82 20.72 -17.98 16.32
CA ALA A 82 21.36 -17.21 17.39
C ALA A 82 21.74 -15.76 17.02
N TRP A 83 21.76 -15.40 15.73
CA TRP A 83 22.06 -14.04 15.27
C TRP A 83 21.12 -13.65 14.13
N ILE A 84 20.51 -12.47 14.25
CA ILE A 84 19.65 -11.84 13.26
C ILE A 84 20.39 -10.62 12.69
N SER A 85 20.37 -10.47 11.37
CA SER A 85 20.79 -9.25 10.67
C SER A 85 20.06 -9.17 9.34
N ALA A 86 18.93 -8.45 9.30
CA ALA A 86 18.11 -8.34 8.10
C ALA A 86 17.44 -6.97 7.96
N LEU A 87 17.16 -6.59 6.72
CA LEU A 87 16.35 -5.43 6.37
C LEU A 87 14.87 -5.83 6.33
N THR A 88 14.01 -4.98 6.87
CA THR A 88 12.54 -5.07 6.74
C THR A 88 11.98 -3.67 6.48
N PRO A 89 10.81 -3.51 5.82
CA PRO A 89 10.19 -2.20 5.63
C PRO A 89 9.93 -1.48 6.97
N ALA A 90 10.11 -0.17 6.97
CA ALA A 90 9.92 0.71 8.11
C ALA A 90 8.71 1.63 7.90
N PHE A 91 7.91 1.77 8.95
CA PHE A 91 6.71 2.60 9.02
C PHE A 91 6.80 3.57 10.20
N PRO A 92 7.63 4.63 10.08
CA PRO A 92 7.79 5.58 11.17
C PRO A 92 6.48 6.27 11.56
N PRO A 93 6.33 6.71 12.82
CA PRO A 93 5.28 7.65 13.19
C PRO A 93 5.36 8.93 12.34
N ALA A 94 4.20 9.48 11.98
CA ALA A 94 4.09 10.76 11.28
C ALA A 94 4.31 11.92 12.24
N GLY A 95 4.78 13.03 11.69
CA GLY A 95 5.06 14.25 12.43
C GLY A 95 6.52 14.36 12.83
N ARG A 96 6.75 15.11 13.92
CA ARG A 96 8.06 15.61 14.35
C ARG A 96 8.33 15.32 15.83
N ALA A 97 7.59 14.40 16.41
CA ALA A 97 7.79 13.99 17.80
C ALA A 97 9.13 13.24 17.95
N GLU A 98 9.70 13.38 19.13
CA GLU A 98 10.86 12.62 19.58
C GLU A 98 10.34 11.34 20.26
N HIS A 99 10.92 10.19 19.90
CA HIS A 99 10.44 8.88 20.33
C HIS A 99 11.51 8.10 21.09
N SER A 100 11.09 7.39 22.13
CA SER A 100 11.91 6.36 22.76
C SER A 100 11.83 5.08 21.93
N MET A 101 12.99 4.54 21.52
CA MET A 101 13.03 3.37 20.66
C MET A 101 13.17 2.08 21.48
N VAL A 102 12.41 1.06 21.11
CA VAL A 102 12.38 -0.23 21.82
C VAL A 102 12.46 -1.37 20.80
N LEU A 103 13.46 -2.25 20.95
CA LEU A 103 13.47 -3.54 20.28
C LEU A 103 12.68 -4.53 21.13
N VAL A 104 11.71 -5.21 20.53
CA VAL A 104 10.82 -6.16 21.18
C VAL A 104 10.98 -7.53 20.51
N LEU A 105 11.17 -8.57 21.32
CA LEU A 105 11.06 -9.95 20.88
C LEU A 105 9.64 -10.43 21.18
N ALA A 106 8.85 -10.60 20.12
CA ALA A 106 7.47 -11.05 20.19
C ALA A 106 7.34 -12.50 19.70
N SER A 107 6.39 -13.24 20.25
CA SER A 107 5.98 -14.55 19.76
C SER A 107 4.51 -14.57 19.34
N GLY A 108 4.15 -15.59 18.57
CA GLY A 108 2.77 -15.97 18.34
C GLY A 108 2.67 -17.19 17.44
N GLN A 109 1.62 -17.23 16.61
CA GLN A 109 1.31 -18.33 15.69
C GLN A 109 0.67 -17.76 14.41
N ASP A 110 0.79 -18.51 13.30
CA ASP A 110 0.18 -18.19 12.00
C ASP A 110 0.54 -16.78 11.47
N GLY A 111 1.72 -16.26 11.84
CA GLY A 111 2.20 -14.93 11.47
C GLY A 111 1.65 -13.77 12.30
N SER A 112 0.90 -14.03 13.38
CA SER A 112 0.63 -13.04 14.43
C SER A 112 1.77 -13.02 15.44
N PHE A 113 2.14 -11.82 15.91
CA PHE A 113 3.21 -11.61 16.89
C PHE A 113 2.77 -10.58 17.95
N ASP A 114 1.78 -10.94 18.75
CA ASP A 114 1.14 -10.06 19.74
C ASP A 114 1.65 -10.29 21.18
N GLN A 115 2.32 -11.40 21.46
CA GLN A 115 2.86 -11.69 22.78
C GLN A 115 4.31 -11.18 22.93
N VAL A 116 4.50 -10.12 23.72
CA VAL A 116 5.84 -9.62 24.11
C VAL A 116 6.51 -10.59 25.09
N ASN A 117 7.68 -11.12 24.73
CA ASN A 117 8.44 -12.08 25.52
C ASN A 117 9.75 -11.51 26.09
N ASP A 118 10.37 -10.55 25.40
CA ASP A 118 11.55 -9.82 25.89
C ASP A 118 11.64 -8.43 25.20
N TYR A 119 12.40 -7.50 25.78
CA TYR A 119 12.60 -6.17 25.19
C TYR A 119 13.93 -5.53 25.57
N ALA A 120 14.41 -4.63 24.72
CA ALA A 120 15.56 -3.77 24.96
C ALA A 120 15.24 -2.32 24.57
N ASN A 121 15.37 -1.41 25.52
CA ASN A 121 15.27 0.04 25.27
C ASN A 121 16.59 0.58 24.74
N PHE A 122 16.53 1.42 23.71
CA PHE A 122 17.68 2.18 23.27
C PHE A 122 17.83 3.47 24.10
N PRO A 123 19.05 3.84 24.54
CA PRO A 123 19.29 5.01 25.38
C PRO A 123 19.29 6.34 24.61
N GLN A 124 19.15 6.29 23.28
CA GLN A 124 18.99 7.46 22.43
C GLN A 124 17.58 7.45 21.86
N THR A 125 16.98 8.64 21.84
CA THR A 125 15.71 8.95 21.21
C THR A 125 15.88 9.15 19.71
N GLU A 126 14.79 8.99 18.96
CA GLU A 126 14.76 9.08 17.51
C GLU A 126 13.79 10.18 17.05
N ILE A 127 14.19 10.97 16.04
CA ILE A 127 13.33 11.95 15.36
C ILE A 127 13.38 11.64 13.86
N PHE A 128 12.25 11.23 13.29
CA PHE A 128 12.19 10.74 11.92
C PHE A 128 12.21 11.89 10.90
N VAL A 129 13.28 11.96 10.10
CA VAL A 129 13.45 12.98 9.04
C VAL A 129 12.58 12.64 7.83
N GLN A 130 11.39 13.25 7.77
CA GLN A 130 10.35 12.96 6.78
C GLN A 130 9.83 14.26 6.12
N PRO A 131 9.24 14.18 4.91
CA PRO A 131 8.51 15.29 4.31
C PRO A 131 7.45 15.83 5.27
N ARG A 132 7.37 17.16 5.40
CA ARG A 132 6.64 17.83 6.48
C ARG A 132 5.90 19.09 6.04
N LEU A 133 4.84 19.42 6.77
CA LEU A 133 4.09 20.66 6.66
C LEU A 133 4.75 21.74 7.53
N THR A 134 5.05 22.91 6.97
CA THR A 134 5.66 24.03 7.68
C THR A 134 4.89 25.33 7.47
N GLY A 135 4.97 26.21 8.46
CA GLY A 135 4.10 27.39 8.56
C GLY A 135 2.64 27.04 8.85
N THR A 136 1.74 27.89 8.37
CA THR A 136 0.29 27.79 8.52
C THR A 136 -0.30 26.78 7.54
N THR A 137 -1.34 26.08 7.99
CA THR A 137 -2.18 25.20 7.15
C THR A 137 -3.64 25.60 7.30
N GLY A 138 -4.41 25.54 6.22
CA GLY A 138 -5.84 25.85 6.21
C GLY A 138 -6.60 25.10 5.11
N PHE A 139 -7.92 25.16 5.16
CA PHE A 139 -8.77 24.72 4.07
C PHE A 139 -10.04 25.57 3.98
N SER A 140 -10.60 25.69 2.79
CA SER A 140 -11.90 26.31 2.53
C SER A 140 -12.80 25.32 1.80
N LEU A 141 -14.01 25.11 2.31
CA LEU A 141 -15.01 24.26 1.66
C LEU A 141 -15.95 25.10 0.80
N ALA A 142 -16.15 24.67 -0.45
CA ALA A 142 -17.26 25.09 -1.30
C ALA A 142 -18.32 23.96 -1.36
N GLU A 143 -19.27 24.04 -2.29
CA GLU A 143 -20.29 23.01 -2.46
C GLU A 143 -19.68 21.66 -2.86
N ASP A 144 -18.89 21.62 -3.93
CA ASP A 144 -18.30 20.40 -4.50
C ASP A 144 -16.75 20.44 -4.63
N SER A 145 -16.11 21.44 -4.04
CA SER A 145 -14.65 21.59 -4.05
C SER A 145 -14.10 22.03 -2.68
N VAL A 146 -12.80 21.84 -2.52
CA VAL A 146 -11.99 22.26 -1.37
C VAL A 146 -10.75 22.97 -1.88
N THR A 147 -10.45 24.14 -1.36
CA THR A 147 -9.12 24.76 -1.52
C THR A 147 -8.28 24.41 -0.28
N LEU A 148 -7.14 23.76 -0.47
CA LEU A 148 -6.17 23.42 0.57
C LEU A 148 -5.04 24.46 0.55
N ASN A 149 -4.75 25.06 1.70
CA ASN A 149 -3.73 26.10 1.85
C ASN A 149 -2.60 25.60 2.76
N VAL A 150 -1.34 25.72 2.32
CA VAL A 150 -0.15 25.34 3.08
C VAL A 150 0.98 26.34 2.79
N ASP A 151 1.50 26.99 3.83
CA ASP A 151 2.60 27.97 3.69
C ASP A 151 3.86 27.33 3.09
N ALA A 152 4.25 26.14 3.54
CA ALA A 152 5.32 25.35 2.93
C ALA A 152 5.21 23.83 3.14
N ILE A 153 5.79 23.09 2.20
CA ILE A 153 6.06 21.64 2.32
C ILE A 153 7.56 21.45 2.12
N ASP A 154 8.26 20.98 3.15
CA ASP A 154 9.70 20.68 3.09
C ASP A 154 9.95 19.19 2.91
N ASN A 155 11.00 18.82 2.18
CA ASN A 155 11.68 17.53 2.33
C ASN A 155 13.04 17.74 3.03
N PRO A 156 13.15 17.61 4.37
CA PRO A 156 14.38 17.86 5.12
C PRO A 156 15.43 16.74 5.03
N ARG A 157 15.20 15.67 4.23
CA ARG A 157 16.18 14.60 4.00
C ARG A 157 17.41 15.11 3.23
N SER A 158 18.46 14.30 3.14
CA SER A 158 19.67 14.61 2.36
C SER A 158 19.34 14.92 0.89
N ALA A 159 20.15 15.75 0.21
CA ALA A 159 19.83 16.29 -1.12
C ALA A 159 19.62 15.20 -2.22
N ASP A 160 20.19 14.02 -2.03
CA ASP A 160 20.04 12.83 -2.87
C ASP A 160 18.79 11.98 -2.56
N ASN A 161 18.11 12.25 -1.44
CA ASN A 161 16.94 11.52 -0.96
C ASN A 161 15.64 12.18 -1.46
N LEU A 162 15.30 11.86 -2.70
CA LEU A 162 14.04 12.22 -3.36
C LEU A 162 12.85 11.54 -2.64
N SER A 163 11.76 12.29 -2.41
CA SER A 163 10.54 11.68 -1.88
C SER A 163 9.84 10.77 -2.90
N GLY A 164 9.07 9.81 -2.42
CA GLY A 164 7.98 9.23 -3.20
C GLY A 164 6.97 10.32 -3.63
N SER A 165 6.01 9.97 -4.49
CA SER A 165 4.92 10.89 -4.83
C SER A 165 4.22 11.36 -3.57
N LEU A 166 4.13 12.67 -3.38
CA LEU A 166 3.44 13.28 -2.25
C LEU A 166 1.96 13.52 -2.61
N SER A 167 1.09 13.26 -1.64
CA SER A 167 -0.35 13.50 -1.69
C SER A 167 -0.75 14.36 -0.49
N LEU A 168 -1.47 15.44 -0.74
CA LEU A 168 -2.08 16.28 0.30
C LEU A 168 -3.57 15.95 0.37
N GLU A 169 -4.03 15.53 1.55
CA GLU A 169 -5.36 14.94 1.70
C GLU A 169 -6.11 15.52 2.90
N LEU A 170 -7.35 15.93 2.70
CA LEU A 170 -8.24 16.35 3.79
C LEU A 170 -9.06 15.16 4.27
N TRP A 171 -9.07 14.90 5.58
CA TRP A 171 -9.71 13.75 6.21
C TRP A 171 -10.65 14.18 7.34
N ALA A 172 -11.85 13.61 7.36
CA ALA A 172 -12.78 13.63 8.48
C ALA A 172 -12.55 12.43 9.40
N TYR A 173 -12.59 12.63 10.71
CA TYR A 173 -12.44 11.56 11.70
C TYR A 173 -13.26 11.80 12.97
N ALA A 174 -13.51 10.70 13.68
CA ALA A 174 -14.19 10.64 14.96
C ALA A 174 -13.66 9.43 15.74
N ASP A 175 -13.74 9.46 17.07
CA ASP A 175 -13.23 8.38 17.92
C ASP A 175 -13.90 7.02 17.64
N SER A 176 -15.15 7.05 17.17
CA SER A 176 -15.92 5.88 16.73
C SER A 176 -15.52 5.34 15.34
N LYS A 177 -14.68 6.05 14.59
CA LYS A 177 -14.21 5.68 13.25
C LYS A 177 -12.74 6.07 13.03
N PRO A 178 -11.79 5.31 13.60
CA PRO A 178 -10.35 5.64 13.60
C PRO A 178 -9.67 5.53 12.22
N GLU A 179 -10.30 4.90 11.23
CA GLU A 179 -9.81 4.92 9.84
C GLU A 179 -10.04 6.28 9.17
N GLY A 180 -11.09 7.00 9.58
CA GLY A 180 -11.53 8.27 8.99
C GLY A 180 -12.31 8.11 7.69
N ILE A 181 -12.55 9.25 7.02
CA ILE A 181 -13.16 9.37 5.70
C ILE A 181 -12.40 10.45 4.93
N GLN A 182 -11.86 10.11 3.77
CA GLN A 182 -11.20 11.07 2.90
C GLN A 182 -12.23 12.02 2.27
N LEU A 183 -12.03 13.33 2.44
CA LEU A 183 -12.89 14.39 1.92
C LEU A 183 -12.37 14.96 0.61
N ALA A 184 -11.05 15.11 0.47
CA ALA A 184 -10.38 15.63 -0.72
C ALA A 184 -8.95 15.10 -0.81
N ALA A 185 -8.38 15.09 -2.02
CA ALA A 185 -7.02 14.64 -2.28
C ALA A 185 -6.39 15.38 -3.47
N ALA A 186 -5.11 15.73 -3.36
CA ALA A 186 -4.32 16.30 -4.45
C ALA A 186 -2.93 15.65 -4.50
N ASN A 187 -2.56 15.10 -5.67
CA ASN A 187 -1.21 14.60 -5.91
C ASN A 187 -0.29 15.78 -6.26
N LEU A 188 0.82 15.92 -5.55
CA LEU A 188 1.80 17.00 -5.71
C LEU A 188 3.01 16.59 -6.58
N GLY A 189 3.28 15.28 -6.66
CA GLY A 189 4.52 14.75 -7.26
C GLY A 189 5.63 14.55 -6.22
N SER A 190 6.87 14.34 -6.67
CA SER A 190 8.02 14.13 -5.77
C SER A 190 8.77 15.43 -5.47
N LEU A 191 9.25 15.56 -4.23
CA LEU A 191 10.06 16.68 -3.75
C LEU A 191 11.49 16.19 -3.45
N ALA A 192 12.50 16.80 -4.07
CA ALA A 192 13.90 16.48 -3.81
C ALA A 192 14.27 16.80 -2.35
N GLY A 193 15.23 16.08 -1.78
CA GLY A 193 15.73 16.41 -0.45
C GLY A 193 16.36 17.80 -0.41
N GLN A 194 16.30 18.44 0.76
CA GLN A 194 16.70 19.85 0.98
C GLN A 194 15.96 20.87 0.11
N ASN A 195 14.81 20.50 -0.49
CA ASN A 195 13.95 21.42 -1.24
C ASN A 195 12.59 21.57 -0.56
N SER A 196 11.88 22.64 -0.92
CA SER A 196 10.55 22.96 -0.43
C SER A 196 9.65 23.50 -1.54
N TRP A 197 8.35 23.30 -1.39
CA TRP A 197 7.32 24.10 -2.08
C TRP A 197 6.76 25.13 -1.10
N TYR A 198 6.30 26.27 -1.62
CA TYR A 198 5.83 27.41 -0.83
C TYR A 198 4.50 27.93 -1.34
N GLU A 199 3.73 28.58 -0.46
CA GLU A 199 2.48 29.31 -0.75
C GLU A 199 1.49 28.46 -1.58
N LEU A 200 1.31 27.19 -1.18
CA LEU A 200 0.47 26.26 -1.92
C LEU A 200 -1.00 26.56 -1.64
N ALA A 201 -1.74 26.93 -2.70
CA ALA A 201 -3.20 26.96 -2.72
C ALA A 201 -3.69 25.95 -3.78
N ILE A 202 -4.30 24.85 -3.34
CA ILE A 202 -4.61 23.70 -4.19
C ILE A 202 -6.11 23.42 -4.18
N ASP A 203 -6.76 23.59 -5.32
CA ASP A 203 -8.15 23.19 -5.50
C ASP A 203 -8.27 21.69 -5.79
N ALA A 204 -9.11 21.00 -5.00
CA ALA A 204 -9.42 19.58 -5.14
C ALA A 204 -10.94 19.34 -5.07
N PRO A 205 -11.49 18.31 -5.74
CA PRO A 205 -12.89 17.93 -5.58
C PRO A 205 -13.21 17.49 -4.14
N LEU A 206 -14.38 17.88 -3.64
CA LEU A 206 -14.94 17.38 -2.38
C LEU A 206 -15.63 16.04 -2.66
N ILE A 207 -14.92 14.93 -2.42
CA ILE A 207 -15.37 13.58 -2.78
C ILE A 207 -16.30 12.91 -1.75
N ALA A 208 -16.43 13.48 -0.55
CA ALA A 208 -17.32 12.97 0.49
C ALA A 208 -17.88 14.09 1.37
N LYS A 209 -19.15 13.92 1.80
CA LYS A 209 -19.87 14.82 2.72
C LYS A 209 -20.49 13.99 3.85
N PRO A 210 -19.68 13.41 4.77
CA PRO A 210 -20.18 12.43 5.72
C PRO A 210 -21.09 13.08 6.76
N ALA A 211 -22.33 12.60 6.85
CA ALA A 211 -23.33 13.12 7.78
C ALA A 211 -22.83 13.13 9.25
N GLY A 212 -23.24 14.13 10.01
CA GLY A 212 -22.80 14.35 11.40
C GLY A 212 -21.63 15.34 11.50
N THR A 213 -21.02 15.42 12.69
CA THR A 213 -19.95 16.36 13.04
C THR A 213 -18.63 15.62 13.18
N TRP A 214 -17.58 16.11 12.52
CA TRP A 214 -16.30 15.42 12.36
C TRP A 214 -15.13 16.34 12.69
N ASN A 215 -14.12 15.81 13.38
CA ASN A 215 -12.81 16.45 13.47
C ASN A 215 -12.13 16.37 12.09
N ILE A 216 -11.34 17.40 11.74
CA ILE A 216 -10.71 17.48 10.42
C ILE A 216 -9.18 17.51 10.56
N ALA A 217 -8.49 16.75 9.71
CA ALA A 217 -7.04 16.78 9.59
C ALA A 217 -6.62 16.93 8.13
N LEU A 218 -5.55 17.68 7.90
CA LEU A 218 -4.78 17.69 6.66
C LEU A 218 -3.63 16.70 6.82
N LEU A 219 -3.55 15.70 5.95
CA LEU A 219 -2.48 14.70 5.95
C LEU A 219 -1.54 14.95 4.78
N LEU A 220 -0.23 15.02 5.06
CA LEU A 220 0.80 14.89 4.04
C LEU A 220 1.20 13.42 3.97
N ARG A 221 1.01 12.80 2.81
CA ARG A 221 1.31 11.38 2.57
C ARG A 221 2.34 11.21 1.49
N GLU A 222 3.14 10.15 1.59
CA GLU A 222 4.17 9.77 0.63
C GLU A 222 3.91 8.36 0.13
N TRP A 223 4.05 8.14 -1.18
CA TRP A 223 3.97 6.82 -1.80
C TRP A 223 5.25 6.01 -1.53
N THR A 224 5.10 4.84 -0.90
CA THR A 224 6.17 3.87 -0.65
C THR A 224 5.87 2.55 -1.39
N ASN A 225 6.73 1.54 -1.25
CA ASN A 225 6.48 0.18 -1.73
C ASN A 225 5.22 -0.47 -1.09
N ALA A 226 4.77 0.01 0.07
CA ALA A 226 3.57 -0.42 0.78
C ALA A 226 2.34 0.48 0.50
N GLY A 227 2.46 1.44 -0.42
CA GLY A 227 1.43 2.44 -0.73
C GLY A 227 1.61 3.75 0.05
N TYR A 228 0.53 4.53 0.15
CA TYR A 228 0.55 5.85 0.78
C TYR A 228 0.64 5.79 2.31
N VAL A 229 1.78 6.15 2.88
CA VAL A 229 1.97 6.34 4.33
C VAL A 229 1.83 7.82 4.68
N THR A 230 1.31 8.14 5.88
CA THR A 230 1.31 9.55 6.35
C THR A 230 2.72 9.90 6.85
N ARG A 231 3.20 11.09 6.54
CA ARG A 231 4.53 11.59 6.95
C ARG A 231 4.43 12.75 7.93
N ASP A 232 3.46 13.62 7.75
CA ASP A 232 3.12 14.71 8.67
C ASP A 232 1.62 15.02 8.58
N PHE A 233 1.11 15.78 9.54
CA PHE A 233 -0.31 16.14 9.60
C PHE A 233 -0.53 17.47 10.33
N ALA A 234 -1.66 18.11 10.04
CA ALA A 234 -2.17 19.25 10.79
C ALA A 234 -3.64 19.00 11.15
N ASN A 235 -3.97 19.07 12.44
CA ASN A 235 -5.35 18.95 12.93
C ASN A 235 -5.99 20.32 13.04
N PHE A 236 -7.27 20.44 12.65
CA PHE A 236 -8.02 21.69 12.76
C PHE A 236 -8.92 21.65 14.01
N ALA A 237 -8.85 22.72 14.81
CA ALA A 237 -9.56 22.79 16.09
C ALA A 237 -11.09 22.93 15.98
N LEU A 238 -11.60 23.39 14.83
CA LEU A 238 -13.03 23.50 14.57
C LEU A 238 -13.51 22.29 13.78
N PRO A 239 -14.48 21.51 14.29
CA PRO A 239 -15.06 20.41 13.54
C PRO A 239 -15.98 20.91 12.42
N VAL A 240 -16.19 20.09 11.40
CA VAL A 240 -17.13 20.37 10.30
C VAL A 240 -18.34 19.44 10.41
N SER A 241 -19.52 19.96 10.10
CA SER A 241 -20.77 19.21 10.13
C SER A 241 -21.42 19.17 8.75
N TRP A 242 -21.83 17.98 8.30
CA TRP A 242 -22.71 17.83 7.16
C TRP A 242 -24.08 17.31 7.62
N ALA A 243 -25.15 17.86 7.05
CA ALA A 243 -26.49 17.34 7.27
C ALA A 243 -26.58 15.89 6.74
N ALA A 244 -27.40 15.07 7.39
CA ALA A 244 -27.81 13.81 6.77
C ALA A 244 -28.59 14.15 5.48
N GLU A 245 -28.15 13.61 4.35
CA GLU A 245 -28.94 13.70 3.12
C GLU A 245 -30.29 13.05 3.40
N ALA A 246 -31.36 13.84 3.27
CA ALA A 246 -32.70 13.35 3.51
C ALA A 246 -33.00 12.27 2.47
N ALA A 247 -33.05 11.01 2.90
CA ALA A 247 -33.47 9.91 2.05
C ALA A 247 -34.79 10.33 1.37
N PRO A 248 -34.85 10.37 0.04
CA PRO A 248 -36.01 10.93 -0.65
C PRO A 248 -37.24 10.15 -0.22
N GLU A 249 -38.21 10.86 0.39
CA GLU A 249 -39.46 10.25 0.82
C GLU A 249 -40.03 9.46 -0.35
N ALA A 250 -40.16 8.15 -0.16
CA ALA A 250 -40.72 7.28 -1.17
C ALA A 250 -42.17 7.72 -1.40
N LYS A 251 -42.41 8.48 -2.50
CA LYS A 251 -43.74 8.87 -2.94
C LYS A 251 -44.66 7.65 -2.81
N PRO A 252 -45.79 7.74 -2.08
CA PRO A 252 -46.63 6.59 -1.82
C PRO A 252 -46.96 5.85 -3.11
N ALA A 253 -46.46 4.62 -3.24
CA ALA A 253 -46.69 3.81 -4.42
C ALA A 253 -48.21 3.60 -4.57
N ALA A 254 -48.77 4.10 -5.67
CA ALA A 254 -50.20 3.97 -5.94
C ALA A 254 -50.58 2.47 -5.96
N VAL A 255 -51.51 2.09 -5.09
CA VAL A 255 -51.90 0.70 -4.87
C VAL A 255 -52.63 0.14 -6.10
N ALA A 256 -51.90 -0.51 -6.99
CA ALA A 256 -52.45 -1.27 -8.10
C ALA A 256 -52.97 -2.63 -7.60
N LYS A 257 -54.30 -2.79 -7.57
CA LYS A 257 -54.95 -4.07 -7.19
C LYS A 257 -54.87 -5.08 -8.37
N PRO A 258 -54.74 -6.40 -8.12
CA PRO A 258 -54.23 -7.33 -9.14
C PRO A 258 -55.26 -7.79 -10.18
N ALA A 259 -54.79 -8.10 -11.39
CA ALA A 259 -55.52 -8.84 -12.43
C ALA A 259 -54.81 -10.16 -12.76
N ALA A 260 -55.58 -11.16 -13.23
CA ALA A 260 -55.24 -12.58 -13.08
C ALA A 260 -54.47 -13.23 -14.26
N LYS A 261 -53.88 -14.41 -13.96
CA LYS A 261 -53.22 -15.37 -14.87
C LYS A 261 -54.21 -16.43 -15.35
N PRO A 262 -54.16 -16.88 -16.63
CA PRO A 262 -53.87 -18.29 -16.97
C PRO A 262 -52.73 -18.38 -18.04
N ALA A 263 -51.74 -19.28 -18.00
CA ALA A 263 -51.78 -20.75 -18.30
C ALA A 263 -52.18 -21.06 -19.77
N ALA A 264 -51.51 -21.90 -20.57
CA ALA A 264 -50.35 -22.79 -20.37
C ALA A 264 -49.60 -23.09 -21.72
N ALA A 265 -48.47 -23.81 -21.68
CA ALA A 265 -47.67 -24.24 -22.85
C ALA A 265 -48.21 -25.52 -23.53
N PRO A 266 -47.67 -25.96 -24.70
CA PRO A 266 -46.64 -27.02 -24.65
C PRO A 266 -45.55 -27.06 -25.77
N LYS A 267 -44.40 -27.70 -25.43
CA LYS A 267 -43.50 -28.64 -26.21
C LYS A 267 -43.47 -28.62 -27.76
N ALA A 268 -42.37 -28.89 -28.48
CA ALA A 268 -41.02 -29.47 -28.20
C ALA A 268 -40.00 -29.01 -29.31
N ALA A 269 -38.83 -29.60 -29.66
CA ALA A 269 -38.01 -30.77 -29.24
C ALA A 269 -36.53 -30.63 -29.74
N ALA A 270 -35.63 -31.50 -29.23
CA ALA A 270 -34.47 -32.16 -29.89
C ALA A 270 -33.48 -31.36 -30.80
N ALA A 271 -32.20 -31.18 -30.42
CA ALA A 271 -31.03 -32.10 -30.64
C ALA A 271 -30.29 -31.85 -31.99
N LYS A 272 -28.98 -32.04 -32.19
CA LYS A 272 -27.90 -32.72 -31.42
C LYS A 272 -26.51 -32.36 -32.03
N ALA A 273 -25.48 -32.11 -31.19
CA ALA A 273 -24.04 -32.46 -31.34
C ALA A 273 -23.27 -32.11 -32.67
N VAL A 274 -21.94 -32.24 -32.86
CA VAL A 274 -20.81 -32.91 -32.18
C VAL A 274 -19.52 -32.06 -32.37
N ALA A 275 -18.55 -32.12 -31.45
CA ALA A 275 -17.15 -31.68 -31.64
C ALA A 275 -16.18 -32.88 -31.51
N PRO A 276 -15.00 -32.86 -32.17
CA PRO A 276 -13.72 -33.03 -31.44
C PRO A 276 -12.54 -32.17 -31.99
N LYS A 277 -11.61 -31.60 -31.18
CA LYS A 277 -10.36 -32.20 -30.59
C LYS A 277 -9.22 -32.33 -31.65
N ALA A 278 -7.89 -32.18 -31.43
CA ALA A 278 -6.98 -32.10 -30.27
C ALA A 278 -5.70 -31.30 -30.67
N ALA A 279 -5.00 -30.52 -29.83
CA ALA A 279 -3.94 -30.84 -28.83
C ALA A 279 -2.45 -30.67 -29.27
N GLU A 280 -1.63 -30.08 -28.38
CA GLU A 280 -0.17 -29.78 -28.42
C GLU A 280 0.74 -31.04 -28.42
N PRO A 281 2.11 -30.98 -28.56
CA PRO A 281 3.03 -30.64 -27.43
C PRO A 281 4.51 -30.13 -27.68
N LYS A 282 4.95 -29.11 -26.91
CA LYS A 282 6.07 -29.11 -25.90
C LYS A 282 7.61 -29.25 -26.24
N ALA A 283 8.43 -28.41 -25.56
CA ALA A 283 9.86 -28.56 -25.10
C ALA A 283 11.04 -28.45 -26.10
N ALA A 284 12.30 -28.06 -25.76
CA ALA A 284 12.89 -27.40 -24.55
C ALA A 284 14.35 -26.86 -24.75
N ALA A 285 14.76 -25.91 -23.89
CA ALA A 285 16.10 -25.63 -23.29
C ALA A 285 17.36 -25.16 -24.08
N ALA A 286 18.02 -24.11 -23.52
CA ALA A 286 19.48 -23.94 -23.23
C ALA A 286 20.12 -22.57 -23.62
N LYS A 287 21.15 -22.15 -22.86
CA LYS A 287 21.75 -20.78 -22.80
C LYS A 287 22.98 -20.60 -23.71
N ALA A 288 23.16 -19.39 -24.30
CA ALA A 288 24.38 -18.53 -24.17
C ALA A 288 24.32 -17.29 -25.11
N ALA A 289 25.00 -16.20 -24.72
CA ALA A 289 25.23 -14.95 -25.47
C ALA A 289 26.76 -14.62 -25.41
N PRO A 290 27.36 -13.63 -26.13
CA PRO A 290 26.74 -12.42 -26.72
C PRO A 290 27.31 -11.81 -28.05
N LYS A 291 26.59 -10.81 -28.61
CA LYS A 291 27.01 -9.71 -29.54
C LYS A 291 27.51 -10.14 -30.96
N VAL A 292 27.26 -9.42 -32.08
CA VAL A 292 26.80 -8.05 -32.41
C VAL A 292 25.95 -8.08 -33.72
N ALA A 293 25.31 -6.95 -34.08
CA ALA A 293 24.73 -6.54 -35.38
C ALA A 293 23.19 -6.54 -35.50
N ALA A 294 22.66 -5.73 -36.43
CA ALA A 294 21.38 -5.04 -36.26
C ALA A 294 20.28 -5.37 -37.30
N ALA A 295 19.03 -5.10 -36.86
CA ALA A 295 17.75 -5.11 -37.59
C ALA A 295 17.15 -6.48 -38.00
N PRO A 296 15.81 -6.63 -38.00
CA PRO A 296 14.77 -5.65 -37.66
C PRO A 296 14.35 -5.68 -36.18
N ALA A 297 13.85 -4.54 -35.68
CA ALA A 297 13.32 -4.43 -34.33
C ALA A 297 11.96 -5.16 -34.22
N SER A 298 11.98 -6.40 -33.72
CA SER A 298 10.77 -7.09 -33.27
C SER A 298 10.42 -6.63 -31.85
N VAL A 299 9.22 -6.10 -31.66
CA VAL A 299 8.78 -5.53 -30.39
C VAL A 299 8.29 -6.66 -29.48
N SER A 300 8.94 -6.84 -28.33
CA SER A 300 8.63 -7.91 -27.37
C SER A 300 7.27 -7.67 -26.70
N VAL A 301 6.30 -8.55 -26.94
CA VAL A 301 4.94 -8.36 -26.42
C VAL A 301 4.85 -8.46 -24.90
N ASN A 302 5.81 -9.10 -24.23
CA ASN A 302 5.88 -9.14 -22.77
C ASN A 302 6.70 -8.00 -22.15
N LYS A 303 7.70 -7.45 -22.84
CA LYS A 303 8.63 -6.46 -22.26
C LYS A 303 8.46 -5.02 -22.75
N ALA A 304 7.94 -4.80 -23.95
CA ALA A 304 7.82 -3.47 -24.53
C ALA A 304 6.84 -2.58 -23.75
N SER A 305 7.05 -1.27 -23.76
CA SER A 305 6.07 -0.30 -23.30
C SER A 305 4.83 -0.23 -24.22
N GLU A 306 3.74 0.37 -23.75
CA GLU A 306 2.57 0.65 -24.61
C GLU A 306 2.95 1.52 -25.82
N ALA A 307 3.88 2.47 -25.63
CA ALA A 307 4.37 3.35 -26.69
C ALA A 307 5.13 2.60 -27.78
N GLU A 308 5.99 1.65 -27.40
CA GLU A 308 6.74 0.81 -28.35
C GLU A 308 5.82 -0.16 -29.11
N LEU A 309 4.79 -0.71 -28.46
CA LEU A 309 3.76 -1.50 -29.14
C LEU A 309 2.92 -0.63 -30.09
N ALA A 310 2.48 0.55 -29.66
CA ALA A 310 1.71 1.48 -30.50
C ALA A 310 2.51 2.01 -31.70
N ALA A 311 3.84 1.97 -31.66
CA ALA A 311 4.71 2.27 -32.80
C ALA A 311 4.76 1.15 -33.86
N VAL A 312 4.26 -0.06 -33.56
CA VAL A 312 4.23 -1.17 -34.52
C VAL A 312 3.20 -0.88 -35.62
N LYS A 313 3.70 -0.77 -36.86
CA LYS A 313 2.87 -0.48 -38.05
C LYS A 313 1.73 -1.50 -38.19
N SER A 314 0.50 -1.02 -38.13
CA SER A 314 -0.77 -1.80 -38.15
C SER A 314 -1.27 -2.35 -36.80
N LEU A 315 -0.67 -1.99 -35.66
CA LEU A 315 -1.24 -2.26 -34.33
C LEU A 315 -2.05 -1.05 -33.83
N PRO A 316 -3.37 -1.17 -33.56
CA PRO A 316 -4.13 -0.08 -32.95
C PRO A 316 -3.76 0.15 -31.48
N LYS A 317 -3.72 1.41 -31.02
CA LYS A 317 -3.37 1.76 -29.63
C LYS A 317 -4.24 1.03 -28.58
N ALA A 318 -5.53 0.86 -28.85
CA ALA A 318 -6.43 0.10 -27.97
C ALA A 318 -6.02 -1.39 -27.83
N VAL A 319 -5.44 -1.98 -28.88
CA VAL A 319 -4.92 -3.35 -28.84
C VAL A 319 -3.54 -3.38 -28.18
N ALA A 320 -2.69 -2.35 -28.36
CA ALA A 320 -1.43 -2.22 -27.63
C ALA A 320 -1.64 -2.21 -26.10
N ALA A 321 -2.57 -1.38 -25.61
CA ALA A 321 -2.95 -1.34 -24.19
C ALA A 321 -3.51 -2.68 -23.70
N ALA A 322 -4.36 -3.33 -24.51
CA ALA A 322 -4.92 -4.64 -24.17
C ALA A 322 -3.89 -5.79 -24.19
N ILE A 323 -2.82 -5.68 -25.00
CA ILE A 323 -1.65 -6.58 -24.94
C ILE A 323 -0.92 -6.36 -23.62
N VAL A 324 -0.60 -5.12 -23.26
CA VAL A 324 0.07 -4.81 -21.98
C VAL A 324 -0.73 -5.35 -20.78
N ALA A 325 -2.05 -5.17 -20.78
CA ALA A 325 -2.94 -5.62 -19.71
C ALA A 325 -3.12 -7.14 -19.59
N ALA A 326 -2.89 -7.90 -20.67
CA ALA A 326 -3.07 -9.36 -20.70
C ALA A 326 -1.74 -10.15 -20.66
N ARG A 327 -0.65 -9.49 -20.24
CA ARG A 327 0.65 -10.13 -19.98
C ARG A 327 0.59 -11.09 -18.79
N PRO A 328 1.44 -12.14 -18.75
CA PRO A 328 2.41 -12.53 -19.78
C PRO A 328 1.84 -13.55 -20.80
N PHE A 329 2.21 -13.39 -22.06
CA PHE A 329 1.94 -14.36 -23.15
C PHE A 329 3.10 -15.33 -23.30
N LYS A 330 2.78 -16.62 -23.50
CA LYS A 330 3.76 -17.68 -23.76
C LYS A 330 4.02 -17.89 -25.25
N THR A 331 3.05 -17.56 -26.11
CA THR A 331 3.20 -17.58 -27.58
C THR A 331 2.51 -16.38 -28.22
N LEU A 332 2.97 -15.98 -29.41
CA LEU A 332 2.32 -14.89 -30.16
C LEU A 332 0.87 -15.22 -30.57
N ASP A 333 0.52 -16.51 -30.69
CA ASP A 333 -0.86 -16.92 -31.01
C ASP A 333 -1.83 -16.71 -29.83
N GLU A 334 -1.35 -16.56 -28.59
CA GLU A 334 -2.19 -16.16 -27.45
C GLU A 334 -2.69 -14.71 -27.57
N LEU A 335 -2.04 -13.88 -28.39
CA LEU A 335 -2.48 -12.50 -28.66
C LEU A 335 -3.88 -12.48 -29.29
N VAL A 336 -4.33 -13.54 -29.97
CA VAL A 336 -5.71 -13.63 -30.53
C VAL A 336 -6.79 -13.61 -29.43
N LYS A 337 -6.43 -13.95 -28.18
CA LYS A 337 -7.33 -13.84 -27.02
C LYS A 337 -7.52 -12.37 -26.56
N VAL A 338 -6.64 -11.46 -27.00
CA VAL A 338 -6.73 -10.03 -26.68
C VAL A 338 -7.87 -9.39 -27.48
N LYS A 339 -8.78 -8.71 -26.77
CA LYS A 339 -9.95 -8.06 -27.36
C LYS A 339 -9.53 -7.03 -28.44
N GLY A 340 -9.79 -7.37 -29.70
CA GLY A 340 -9.45 -6.56 -30.87
C GLY A 340 -8.32 -7.12 -31.76
N MET A 341 -7.61 -8.17 -31.31
CA MET A 341 -6.58 -8.84 -32.09
C MET A 341 -7.15 -10.05 -32.85
N GLY A 342 -7.47 -9.89 -34.12
CA GLY A 342 -7.93 -10.99 -34.98
C GLY A 342 -6.77 -11.77 -35.64
N VAL A 343 -7.00 -13.04 -36.01
CA VAL A 343 -6.01 -13.90 -36.70
C VAL A 343 -5.37 -13.21 -37.91
N LYS A 344 -6.18 -12.56 -38.77
CA LYS A 344 -5.71 -11.79 -39.95
C LYS A 344 -4.84 -10.57 -39.62
N MET A 345 -4.91 -10.06 -38.39
CA MET A 345 -4.06 -8.95 -37.91
C MET A 345 -2.78 -9.52 -37.30
N LEU A 346 -2.87 -10.60 -36.51
CA LEU A 346 -1.71 -11.30 -35.99
C LEU A 346 -0.79 -11.80 -37.12
N ASP A 347 -1.33 -12.42 -38.18
CA ASP A 347 -0.51 -12.92 -39.30
C ASP A 347 0.26 -11.81 -40.04
N LYS A 348 -0.22 -10.56 -40.00
CA LYS A 348 0.51 -9.39 -40.52
C LYS A 348 1.58 -8.87 -39.55
N LEU A 349 1.41 -9.13 -38.25
CA LEU A 349 2.26 -8.63 -37.18
C LEU A 349 3.30 -9.66 -36.68
N LYS A 350 3.16 -10.95 -37.03
CA LYS A 350 4.10 -12.04 -36.70
C LYS A 350 5.55 -11.75 -37.11
N GLY A 351 5.79 -10.92 -38.13
CA GLY A 351 7.13 -10.48 -38.54
C GLY A 351 7.68 -9.24 -37.80
N SER A 352 6.88 -8.61 -36.93
CA SER A 352 7.24 -7.36 -36.22
C SER A 352 7.10 -7.45 -34.70
N LEU A 353 6.58 -8.57 -34.19
CA LEU A 353 6.42 -8.86 -32.76
C LEU A 353 7.31 -10.03 -32.35
N SER A 354 7.86 -9.96 -31.16
CA SER A 354 8.59 -11.05 -30.48
C SER A 354 7.97 -11.31 -29.12
N LEU A 355 8.39 -12.37 -28.41
CA LEU A 355 7.92 -12.66 -27.06
C LEU A 355 8.58 -11.78 -26.00
#